data_AF-A0A1V4PSM6-F1
#
_entry.id   AF-A0A1V4PSM6-F1
#
_cell.length_a   1.000
_cell.length_b   1.000
_cell.length_c   1.000
_cell.angle_alpha   90.00
_cell.angle_beta   90.00
_cell.angle_gamma   90.00
#
_symmetry.space_group_name_H-M   'P 1'
#
loop_
_entity.id
_entity.type
_entity.pdbx_description
1 polymer ?
#
loop_
_entity_poly.entity_id
_entity_poly.type
_entity_poly.pdbx_seq_one_letter_code
_entity_poly.pdbx_strand_id
1 'polypeptide(L)'
;MRLGFICPSSNTAFEPAAWALLADRAAMHVTRVGVTRIALGPDSDDQFDVAGMEAAALLLAEARVDVVAWAGTSGSWLGVDRERALCDALSAAAGVPATTSTLAVLEACRTYGVERLGLVSPYTADVSARIAEELGRNGIEAVNQQYRGLATNYDFASVGPADVASMIAAAAHGADAVTVMCTNVDGVAPAARVGAQLGTPVFDSIGATVWHAAGLAGDDAPIPALGELGVSGQLRAKMQALTERLRHQTGGDRTTLRIDLPAAGCSVGTCAAESHGTKVRSIRRDATLPQRDLETVRWIEQHRRTLVQPDFATAPKPPQALVDVYGVRAQMLAPVQHGADMVGWLSVHSLAERPWTDADQLAVEVAARETEALLAAHPHLVTV
;
A
#
# COMPACT_ATOMS: atom_id res chain seq x y z
N MET A 1 20.70 9.43 -1.32
CA MET A 1 19.47 9.63 -0.54
C MET A 1 19.83 9.70 0.95
N ARG A 2 19.18 10.60 1.69
CA ARG A 2 19.27 10.75 3.14
C ARG A 2 17.88 10.63 3.74
N LEU A 3 17.64 9.62 4.58
CA LEU A 3 16.35 9.41 5.22
C LEU A 3 16.43 9.83 6.68
N GLY A 4 15.54 10.74 7.09
CA GLY A 4 15.42 11.21 8.46
C GLY A 4 14.33 10.47 9.21
N PHE A 5 14.65 9.92 10.39
CA PHE A 5 13.68 9.24 11.25
C PHE A 5 13.58 9.93 12.60
N ILE A 6 12.36 10.22 13.04
CA ILE A 6 12.06 10.63 14.41
C ILE A 6 11.68 9.35 15.15
N CYS A 7 12.42 8.99 16.21
CA CYS A 7 12.20 7.74 16.95
C CYS A 7 11.74 8.01 18.40
N PRO A 8 10.86 7.16 18.98
CA PRO A 8 10.62 7.16 20.42
C PRO A 8 11.94 7.02 21.19
N SER A 9 12.13 7.78 22.25
CA SER A 9 13.37 7.75 23.06
C SER A 9 13.73 6.37 23.60
N SER A 10 12.72 5.55 23.92
CA SER A 10 12.88 4.19 24.45
C SER A 10 12.84 3.07 23.40
N ASN A 11 12.70 3.39 22.11
CA ASN A 11 12.71 2.39 21.03
C ASN A 11 14.13 1.89 20.77
N THR A 12 14.33 0.57 20.75
CA THR A 12 15.64 -0.05 20.50
C THR A 12 15.64 -1.00 19.30
N ALA A 13 14.47 -1.31 18.72
CA ALA A 13 14.35 -2.21 17.59
C ALA A 13 14.40 -1.48 16.23
N PHE A 14 13.84 -0.27 16.12
CA PHE A 14 13.70 0.42 14.83
C PHE A 14 15.05 0.73 14.19
N GLU A 15 15.97 1.39 14.92
CA GLU A 15 17.23 1.87 14.33
C GLU A 15 18.09 0.72 13.79
N PRO A 16 18.33 -0.39 14.51
CA PRO A 16 19.09 -1.52 13.97
C PRO A 16 18.42 -2.18 12.76
N ALA A 17 17.09 -2.37 12.81
CA ALA A 17 16.34 -3.02 11.73
C ALA A 17 16.30 -2.13 10.47
N ALA A 18 16.01 -0.84 10.61
CA ALA A 18 16.01 0.12 9.51
C ALA A 18 17.40 0.27 8.90
N TRP A 19 18.45 0.32 9.73
CA TRP A 19 19.83 0.35 9.26
C TRP A 19 20.18 -0.89 8.42
N ALA A 20 19.79 -2.09 8.87
CA ALA A 20 20.03 -3.32 8.14
C ALA A 20 19.29 -3.36 6.78
N LEU A 21 18.08 -2.78 6.71
CA LEU A 21 17.29 -2.70 5.47
C LEU A 21 17.88 -1.71 4.47
N LEU A 22 18.31 -0.54 4.94
CA LEU A 22 18.90 0.50 4.11
C LEU A 22 20.30 0.13 3.65
N ALA A 23 21.10 -0.54 4.48
CA ALA A 23 22.48 -0.90 4.20
C ALA A 23 23.27 0.29 3.61
N ASP A 24 23.80 0.16 2.40
CA ASP A 24 24.54 1.20 1.67
C ASP A 24 23.67 2.04 0.72
N ARG A 25 22.35 1.80 0.66
CA ARG A 25 21.41 2.48 -0.25
C ARG A 25 21.14 3.94 0.14
N ALA A 26 21.14 4.24 1.43
CA ALA A 26 20.84 5.56 1.95
C ALA A 26 21.59 5.87 3.24
N ALA A 27 21.88 7.15 3.46
CA ALA A 27 22.30 7.60 4.78
C ALA A 27 21.08 7.70 5.69
N MET A 28 21.16 7.08 6.88
CA MET A 28 20.12 7.16 7.90
C MET A 28 20.48 8.25 8.93
N HIS A 29 19.57 9.17 9.17
CA HIS A 29 19.69 10.21 10.20
C HIS A 29 18.56 10.05 11.20
N VAL A 30 18.87 10.08 12.49
CA VAL A 30 17.87 9.82 13.53
C VAL A 30 17.90 10.93 14.58
N THR A 31 16.71 11.37 14.97
CA THR A 31 16.46 12.21 16.14
C THR A 31 15.41 11.53 17.02
N ARG A 32 15.22 12.01 18.25
CA ARG A 32 14.35 11.34 19.22
C ARG A 32 13.40 12.29 19.91
N VAL A 33 12.24 11.76 20.28
CA VAL A 33 11.22 12.42 21.12
C VAL A 33 10.89 11.56 22.32
N GLY A 34 10.52 12.18 23.45
CA GLY A 34 10.24 11.49 24.69
C GLY A 34 8.96 10.67 24.63
N VAL A 35 9.08 9.34 24.49
CA VAL A 35 7.95 8.41 24.53
C VAL A 35 8.41 7.15 25.27
N THR A 36 7.73 6.82 26.36
CA THR A 36 8.12 5.72 27.27
C THR A 36 7.00 4.72 27.55
N ARG A 37 5.75 5.14 27.40
CA ARG A 37 4.57 4.34 27.71
C ARG A 37 3.51 4.50 26.62
N ILE A 38 2.85 3.40 26.28
CA ILE A 38 1.70 3.35 25.39
C ILE A 38 0.49 2.86 26.21
N ALA A 39 -0.45 3.76 26.48
CA ALA A 39 -1.72 3.48 27.12
C ALA A 39 -2.80 4.42 26.57
N LEU A 40 -4.07 4.13 26.82
CA LEU A 40 -5.15 5.07 26.51
C LEU A 40 -5.30 6.09 27.64
N GLY A 41 -5.31 7.39 27.30
CA GLY A 41 -5.61 8.48 28.23
C GLY A 41 -4.70 9.70 28.06
N PRO A 42 -5.11 10.86 28.62
CA PRO A 42 -4.45 12.15 28.37
C PRO A 42 -2.94 12.16 28.64
N ASP A 43 -2.52 11.60 29.78
CA ASP A 43 -1.10 11.57 30.18
C ASP A 43 -0.21 10.76 29.21
N SER A 44 -0.79 9.80 28.47
CA SER A 44 -0.07 9.03 27.45
C SER A 44 -0.05 9.74 26.10
N ASP A 45 -1.10 10.52 25.80
CA ASP A 45 -1.29 11.22 24.53
C ASP A 45 -0.41 12.47 24.42
N ASP A 46 -0.14 13.14 25.55
CA ASP A 46 0.72 14.33 25.64
C ASP A 46 2.16 14.06 25.18
N GLN A 47 2.62 12.81 25.21
CA GLN A 47 3.93 12.40 24.68
C GLN A 47 4.02 12.55 23.15
N PHE A 48 2.90 12.76 22.45
CA PHE A 48 2.81 12.95 21.01
C PHE A 48 2.46 14.39 20.64
N ASP A 49 2.91 15.36 21.44
CA ASP A 49 2.77 16.79 21.16
C ASP A 49 3.46 17.17 19.83
N VAL A 50 2.78 18.00 19.04
CA VAL A 50 3.21 18.39 17.69
C VAL A 50 4.47 19.25 17.75
N ALA A 51 4.58 20.16 18.72
CA ALA A 51 5.73 21.08 18.79
C ALA A 51 7.05 20.32 19.05
N GLY A 52 7.01 19.27 19.88
CA GLY A 52 8.16 18.38 20.07
C GLY A 52 8.59 17.66 18.79
N MET A 53 7.62 17.20 17.99
CA MET A 53 7.88 16.54 16.72
C MET A 53 8.40 17.50 15.63
N GLU A 54 7.86 18.72 15.57
CA GLU A 54 8.34 19.79 14.67
C GLU A 54 9.79 20.19 14.99
N ALA A 55 10.12 20.35 16.28
CA ALA A 55 11.49 20.62 16.69
C ALA A 55 12.46 19.51 16.27
N ALA A 56 12.03 18.25 16.38
CA ALA A 56 12.79 17.10 15.89
C ALA A 56 12.95 17.13 14.35
N ALA A 57 11.89 17.47 13.60
CA ALA A 57 11.95 17.61 12.16
C ALA A 57 12.91 18.72 11.69
N LEU A 58 12.97 19.86 12.40
CA LEU A 58 13.91 20.94 12.12
C LEU A 58 15.37 20.47 12.25
N LEU A 59 15.70 19.66 13.27
CA LEU A 59 17.04 19.07 13.41
C LEU A 59 17.39 18.15 12.22
N LEU A 60 16.43 17.37 11.73
CA LEU A 60 16.62 16.53 10.55
C LEU A 60 16.80 17.39 9.27
N ALA A 61 16.10 18.52 9.17
CA ALA A 61 16.24 19.45 8.07
C ALA A 61 17.66 20.04 7.97
N GLU A 62 18.30 20.33 9.10
CA GLU A 62 19.70 20.78 9.13
C GLU A 62 20.67 19.72 8.57
N ALA A 63 20.36 18.43 8.75
CA ALA A 63 21.07 17.31 8.14
C ALA A 63 20.76 17.14 6.64
N ARG A 64 19.86 17.95 6.07
CA ARG A 64 19.44 17.92 4.65
C ARG A 64 18.94 16.56 4.23
N VAL A 65 18.06 15.98 5.05
CA VAL A 65 17.35 14.75 4.70
C VAL A 65 16.40 15.01 3.52
N ASP A 66 16.13 13.98 2.73
CA ASP A 66 15.23 14.04 1.58
C ASP A 66 13.78 13.74 1.99
N VAL A 67 13.57 13.06 3.14
CA VAL A 67 12.27 12.68 3.73
C VAL A 67 12.38 12.65 5.25
N VAL A 68 11.30 12.99 5.95
CA VAL A 68 11.14 12.79 7.40
C VAL A 68 10.10 11.71 7.70
N ALA A 69 10.44 10.72 8.50
CA ALA A 69 9.51 9.66 8.92
C ALA A 69 9.40 9.58 10.44
N TRP A 70 8.19 9.72 10.98
CA TRP A 70 7.89 9.38 12.38
C TRP A 70 7.81 7.86 12.52
N ALA A 71 8.80 7.27 13.20
CA ALA A 71 8.89 5.84 13.50
C ALA A 71 7.97 5.44 14.68
N GLY A 72 6.70 5.81 14.59
CA GLY A 72 5.68 5.46 15.56
C GLY A 72 4.35 5.12 14.91
N THR A 73 3.60 4.25 15.58
CA THR A 73 2.28 3.77 15.12
C THR A 73 1.13 4.46 15.85
N SER A 74 1.37 5.60 16.52
CA SER A 74 0.38 6.26 17.39
C SER A 74 -0.89 6.67 16.66
N GLY A 75 -0.79 7.09 15.40
CA GLY A 75 -1.93 7.38 14.55
C GLY A 75 -2.91 6.21 14.42
N SER A 76 -2.46 4.97 14.61
CA SER A 76 -3.32 3.80 14.51
C SER A 76 -4.35 3.72 15.65
N TRP A 77 -4.21 4.47 16.75
CA TRP A 77 -5.26 4.56 17.80
C TRP A 77 -5.67 6.00 18.16
N LEU A 78 -4.83 7.00 17.85
CA LEU A 78 -5.12 8.43 18.07
C LEU A 78 -5.89 9.07 16.91
N GLY A 79 -5.96 8.41 15.75
CA GLY A 79 -6.70 8.87 14.58
C GLY A 79 -5.80 9.17 13.39
N VAL A 80 -6.18 8.63 12.22
CA VAL A 80 -5.43 8.82 10.98
C VAL A 80 -5.46 10.28 10.50
N ASP A 81 -6.57 11.00 10.72
CA ASP A 81 -6.66 12.42 10.37
C ASP A 81 -5.67 13.28 11.18
N ARG A 82 -5.53 12.98 12.48
CA ARG A 82 -4.51 13.60 13.34
C ARG A 82 -3.10 13.28 12.84
N GLU A 83 -2.87 12.05 12.42
CA GLU A 83 -1.58 11.60 11.88
C GLU A 83 -1.23 12.31 10.55
N ARG A 84 -2.21 12.53 9.68
CA ARG A 84 -2.02 13.32 8.44
C ARG A 84 -1.66 14.77 8.75
N ALA A 85 -2.37 15.41 9.69
CA ALA A 85 -2.06 16.77 10.13
C ALA A 85 -0.65 16.87 10.74
N LEU A 86 -0.19 15.84 11.47
CA LEU A 86 1.19 15.75 11.92
C LEU A 86 2.17 15.72 10.74
N CYS A 87 1.93 14.89 9.72
CA CYS A 87 2.79 14.86 8.52
C CYS A 87 2.83 16.20 7.78
N ASP A 88 1.72 16.93 7.70
CA ASP A 88 1.69 18.27 7.10
C ASP A 88 2.60 19.24 7.89
N ALA A 89 2.51 19.21 9.22
CA ALA A 89 3.37 20.01 10.10
C ALA A 89 4.86 19.66 9.96
N LEU A 90 5.20 18.35 9.98
CA LEU A 90 6.57 17.89 9.79
C LEU A 90 7.13 18.26 8.42
N SER A 91 6.30 18.15 7.37
CA SER A 91 6.69 18.53 6.01
C SER A 91 6.95 20.03 5.90
N ALA A 92 6.08 20.85 6.52
CA ALA A 92 6.25 22.30 6.56
C ALA A 92 7.52 22.71 7.32
N ALA A 93 7.81 22.04 8.45
CA ALA A 93 9.00 22.31 9.25
C ALA A 93 10.30 21.90 8.54
N ALA A 94 10.33 20.71 7.94
CA ALA A 94 11.54 20.17 7.33
C ALA A 94 11.76 20.60 5.86
N GLY A 95 10.72 21.10 5.18
CA GLY A 95 10.77 21.46 3.76
C GLY A 95 10.85 20.26 2.81
N VAL A 96 10.55 19.06 3.30
CA VAL A 96 10.59 17.79 2.55
C VAL A 96 9.37 16.94 2.88
N PRO A 97 8.99 15.95 2.06
CA PRO A 97 7.87 15.07 2.36
C PRO A 97 8.03 14.37 3.71
N ALA A 98 6.93 14.24 4.46
CA ALA A 98 6.89 13.49 5.70
C ALA A 98 5.91 12.31 5.67
N THR A 99 6.22 11.28 6.45
CA THR A 99 5.34 10.12 6.67
C THR A 99 5.43 9.60 8.11
N THR A 100 4.62 8.59 8.43
CA THR A 100 4.69 7.86 9.71
C THR A 100 4.54 6.36 9.47
N SER A 101 4.87 5.54 10.47
CA SER A 101 4.67 4.09 10.38
C SER A 101 3.20 3.71 10.18
N THR A 102 2.26 4.44 10.78
CA THR A 102 0.82 4.24 10.56
C THR A 102 0.47 4.48 9.09
N LEU A 103 0.85 5.62 8.53
CA LEU A 103 0.54 5.98 7.15
C LEU A 103 1.23 5.05 6.15
N ALA A 104 2.45 4.59 6.47
CA ALA A 104 3.17 3.63 5.65
C ALA A 104 2.47 2.25 5.58
N VAL A 105 1.92 1.76 6.70
CA VAL A 105 1.12 0.52 6.71
C VAL A 105 -0.19 0.71 5.93
N LEU A 106 -0.86 1.85 6.09
CA LEU A 106 -2.06 2.15 5.30
C LEU A 106 -1.77 2.26 3.80
N GLU A 107 -0.62 2.83 3.44
CA GLU A 107 -0.16 2.90 2.05
C GLU A 107 0.15 1.52 1.48
N ALA A 108 0.75 0.62 2.27
CA ALA A 108 0.89 -0.78 1.89
C ALA A 108 -0.48 -1.47 1.72
N CYS A 109 -1.43 -1.24 2.63
CA CYS A 109 -2.79 -1.78 2.51
C CYS A 109 -3.49 -1.28 1.24
N ARG A 110 -3.39 0.02 0.93
CA ARG A 110 -3.91 0.64 -0.30
C ARG A 110 -3.28 0.04 -1.54
N THR A 111 -1.95 -0.10 -1.54
CA THR A 111 -1.15 -0.69 -2.63
C THR A 111 -1.59 -2.11 -2.95
N TYR A 112 -1.94 -2.90 -1.93
CA TYR A 112 -2.37 -4.29 -2.08
C TYR A 112 -3.89 -4.47 -2.11
N GLY A 113 -4.67 -3.40 -1.97
CA GLY A 113 -6.13 -3.42 -1.85
C GLY A 113 -6.61 -4.39 -0.78
N VAL A 114 -6.06 -4.21 0.42
CA VAL A 114 -6.44 -4.96 1.62
C VAL A 114 -7.76 -4.42 2.16
N GLU A 115 -8.76 -5.28 2.28
CA GLU A 115 -10.02 -4.97 2.97
C GLU A 115 -10.07 -5.67 4.34
N ARG A 116 -9.44 -6.84 4.47
CA ARG A 116 -9.37 -7.64 5.71
C ARG A 116 -7.92 -7.79 6.18
N LEU A 117 -7.54 -7.11 7.25
CA LEU A 117 -6.16 -7.07 7.75
C LEU A 117 -6.01 -7.86 9.05
N GLY A 118 -5.20 -8.91 9.03
CA GLY A 118 -4.75 -9.58 10.24
C GLY A 118 -3.93 -8.63 11.11
N LEU A 119 -4.27 -8.45 12.39
CA LEU A 119 -3.60 -7.48 13.26
C LEU A 119 -2.72 -8.17 14.32
N VAL A 120 -1.42 -7.91 14.28
CA VAL A 120 -0.45 -8.32 15.33
C VAL A 120 0.03 -7.06 16.03
N SER A 121 -0.04 -7.01 17.37
CA SER A 121 0.51 -5.91 18.17
C SER A 121 1.07 -6.42 19.50
N PRO A 122 1.98 -5.70 20.18
CA PRO A 122 2.41 -6.09 21.53
C PRO A 122 1.46 -5.57 22.62
N TYR A 123 0.54 -4.68 22.26
CA TYR A 123 -0.18 -3.82 23.18
C TYR A 123 -1.23 -4.55 24.04
N THR A 124 -1.85 -3.81 24.94
CA THR A 124 -3.03 -4.24 25.69
C THR A 124 -4.25 -4.40 24.79
N ALA A 125 -5.22 -5.21 25.24
CA ALA A 125 -6.39 -5.56 24.44
C ALA A 125 -7.24 -4.33 24.06
N ASP A 126 -7.34 -3.34 24.95
CA ASP A 126 -8.03 -2.07 24.71
C ASP A 126 -7.34 -1.22 23.64
N VAL A 127 -6.00 -1.14 23.65
CA VAL A 127 -5.24 -0.47 22.59
C VAL A 127 -5.40 -1.21 21.26
N SER A 128 -5.29 -2.55 21.24
CA SER A 128 -5.51 -3.36 20.03
C SER A 128 -6.93 -3.16 19.46
N ALA A 129 -7.95 -3.13 20.32
CA ALA A 129 -9.33 -2.87 19.91
C ALA A 129 -9.48 -1.46 19.33
N ARG A 130 -8.82 -0.46 19.91
CA ARG A 130 -8.82 0.91 19.38
C ARG A 130 -8.16 1.00 17.99
N ILE A 131 -7.11 0.21 17.77
CA ILE A 131 -6.47 0.09 16.46
C ILE A 131 -7.42 -0.50 15.43
N ALA A 132 -8.13 -1.56 15.80
CA ALA A 132 -9.15 -2.17 14.95
C ALA A 132 -10.28 -1.19 14.59
N GLU A 133 -10.77 -0.40 15.55
CA GLU A 133 -11.78 0.64 15.31
C GLU A 133 -11.28 1.68 14.30
N GLU A 134 -10.06 2.17 14.47
CA GLU A 134 -9.49 3.20 13.60
C GLU A 134 -9.24 2.67 12.18
N LEU A 135 -8.73 1.44 12.05
CA LEU A 135 -8.65 0.75 10.75
C LEU A 135 -10.03 0.66 10.08
N GLY A 136 -11.08 0.31 10.85
CA GLY A 136 -12.45 0.24 10.36
C GLY A 136 -12.98 1.58 9.84
N ARG A 137 -12.67 2.69 10.51
CA ARG A 137 -13.01 4.05 10.01
C ARG A 137 -12.32 4.38 8.69
N ASN A 138 -11.19 3.74 8.41
CA ASN A 138 -10.41 3.89 7.18
C ASN A 138 -10.68 2.76 6.17
N GLY A 139 -11.79 2.02 6.33
CA GLY A 139 -12.25 1.04 5.35
C GLY A 139 -11.54 -0.31 5.39
N ILE A 140 -10.79 -0.60 6.46
CA ILE A 140 -10.06 -1.87 6.64
C ILE A 140 -10.64 -2.61 7.86
N GLU A 141 -11.20 -3.79 7.64
CA GLU A 141 -11.65 -4.69 8.70
C GLU A 141 -10.45 -5.37 9.35
N ALA A 142 -10.17 -5.07 10.63
CA ALA A 142 -9.16 -5.79 11.39
C ALA A 142 -9.68 -7.16 11.82
N VAL A 143 -9.02 -8.24 11.38
CA VAL A 143 -9.39 -9.63 11.66
C VAL A 143 -8.31 -10.34 12.50
N ASN A 144 -8.69 -11.43 13.18
CA ASN A 144 -7.77 -12.33 13.90
C ASN A 144 -6.72 -11.65 14.80
N GLN A 145 -7.13 -10.64 15.57
CA GLN A 145 -6.20 -9.82 16.36
C GLN A 145 -5.36 -10.68 17.32
N GLN A 146 -4.04 -10.49 17.30
CA GLN A 146 -3.07 -11.10 18.21
C GLN A 146 -2.37 -10.01 19.01
N TYR A 147 -2.34 -10.15 20.34
CA TYR A 147 -1.73 -9.16 21.24
C TYR A 147 -0.96 -9.79 22.41
N ARG A 148 -0.10 -9.02 23.08
CA ARG A 148 0.75 -9.49 24.19
C ARG A 148 0.49 -8.81 25.55
N GLY A 149 -0.40 -7.84 25.62
CA GLY A 149 -0.80 -7.24 26.90
C GLY A 149 0.22 -6.28 27.49
N LEU A 150 1.19 -5.82 26.71
CA LEU A 150 2.28 -4.96 27.17
C LEU A 150 1.89 -3.47 27.04
N ALA A 151 2.43 -2.60 27.90
CA ALA A 151 2.19 -1.15 27.86
C ALA A 151 3.48 -0.30 27.94
N THR A 152 4.56 -0.86 28.47
CA THR A 152 5.86 -0.18 28.55
C THR A 152 6.60 -0.33 27.23
N ASN A 153 7.06 0.78 26.64
CA ASN A 153 7.65 0.71 25.30
C ASN A 153 8.92 -0.15 25.27
N TYR A 154 9.76 -0.09 26.32
CA TYR A 154 10.96 -0.94 26.45
C TYR A 154 10.64 -2.44 26.34
N ASP A 155 9.54 -2.89 26.95
CA ASP A 155 9.18 -4.31 27.00
C ASP A 155 8.80 -4.87 25.62
N PHE A 156 8.37 -4.02 24.68
CA PHE A 156 7.99 -4.47 23.33
C PHE A 156 9.17 -5.09 22.58
N ALA A 157 10.39 -4.59 22.78
CA ALA A 157 11.59 -5.13 22.15
C ALA A 157 11.95 -6.55 22.63
N SER A 158 11.33 -7.01 23.72
CA SER A 158 11.51 -8.38 24.24
C SER A 158 10.65 -9.43 23.51
N VAL A 159 9.71 -9.01 22.65
CA VAL A 159 8.89 -9.95 21.86
C VAL A 159 9.76 -10.58 20.79
N GLY A 160 10.21 -11.81 21.04
CA GLY A 160 11.16 -12.50 20.19
C GLY A 160 10.60 -12.91 18.81
N PRO A 161 11.47 -13.14 17.82
CA PRO A 161 11.05 -13.41 16.43
C PRO A 161 10.22 -14.69 16.26
N ALA A 162 10.38 -15.68 17.14
CA ALA A 162 9.54 -16.88 17.15
C ALA A 162 8.09 -16.59 17.57
N ASP A 163 7.92 -15.73 18.59
CA ASP A 163 6.60 -15.29 19.04
C ASP A 163 5.92 -14.45 17.97
N VAL A 164 6.65 -13.50 17.37
CA VAL A 164 6.12 -12.68 16.26
C VAL A 164 5.68 -13.57 15.09
N ALA A 165 6.49 -14.57 14.71
CA ALA A 165 6.11 -15.52 13.66
C ALA A 165 4.84 -16.32 13.98
N SER A 166 4.68 -16.78 15.22
CA SER A 166 3.47 -17.48 15.67
C SER A 166 2.24 -16.58 15.62
N MET A 167 2.37 -15.32 16.03
CA MET A 167 1.28 -14.34 15.99
C MET A 167 0.89 -14.02 14.54
N ILE A 168 1.87 -13.84 13.64
CA ILE A 168 1.59 -13.62 12.21
C ILE A 168 0.80 -14.79 11.63
N ALA A 169 1.22 -16.03 11.90
CA ALA A 169 0.54 -17.22 11.41
C ALA A 169 -0.90 -17.32 11.93
N ALA A 170 -1.14 -17.00 13.21
CA ALA A 170 -2.47 -16.97 13.80
C ALA A 170 -3.36 -15.85 13.23
N ALA A 171 -2.77 -14.70 12.86
CA ALA A 171 -3.50 -13.56 12.30
C ALA A 171 -3.89 -13.74 10.82
N ALA A 172 -3.22 -14.61 10.07
CA ALA A 172 -3.34 -14.70 8.61
C ALA A 172 -4.62 -15.36 8.08
N HIS A 173 -5.33 -16.16 8.89
CA HIS A 173 -6.44 -16.97 8.40
C HIS A 173 -7.59 -16.15 7.80
N GLY A 174 -7.81 -16.23 6.48
CA GLY A 174 -8.86 -15.49 5.80
C GLY A 174 -8.65 -13.97 5.81
N ALA A 175 -7.42 -13.52 6.05
CA ALA A 175 -6.98 -12.15 5.89
C ALA A 175 -6.36 -11.93 4.51
N ASP A 176 -6.49 -10.73 3.97
CA ASP A 176 -5.88 -10.31 2.71
C ASP A 176 -4.38 -10.03 2.86
N ALA A 177 -3.99 -9.57 4.04
CA ALA A 177 -2.63 -9.33 4.49
C ALA A 177 -2.61 -9.38 6.03
N VAL A 178 -1.42 -9.39 6.62
CA VAL A 178 -1.20 -9.23 8.07
C VAL A 178 -0.33 -8.00 8.31
N THR A 179 -0.52 -7.29 9.41
CA THR A 179 0.41 -6.26 9.85
C THR A 179 0.99 -6.57 11.24
N VAL A 180 2.27 -6.28 11.43
CA VAL A 180 2.90 -6.17 12.76
C VAL A 180 2.96 -4.69 13.12
N MET A 181 2.01 -4.25 13.94
CA MET A 181 1.76 -2.84 14.28
C MET A 181 2.51 -2.44 15.56
N CYS A 182 3.83 -2.31 15.47
CA CYS A 182 4.69 -1.67 16.48
C CYS A 182 6.09 -1.48 15.93
N THR A 183 6.67 -0.28 16.09
CA THR A 183 8.05 -0.01 15.64
C THR A 183 9.11 -0.45 16.65
N ASN A 184 8.72 -0.93 17.83
CA ASN A 184 9.64 -1.49 18.82
C ASN A 184 9.52 -3.01 18.96
N VAL A 185 8.88 -3.67 17.99
CA VAL A 185 8.90 -5.12 17.79
C VAL A 185 9.59 -5.36 16.45
N ASP A 186 10.72 -6.06 16.43
CA ASP A 186 11.37 -6.42 15.16
C ASP A 186 10.64 -7.60 14.49
N GLY A 187 9.66 -7.25 13.66
CA GLY A 187 8.89 -8.20 12.86
C GLY A 187 9.41 -8.40 11.45
N VAL A 188 10.50 -7.74 11.03
CA VAL A 188 10.95 -7.68 9.63
C VAL A 188 11.22 -9.08 9.05
N ALA A 189 12.13 -9.83 9.66
CA ALA A 189 12.49 -11.16 9.18
C ALA A 189 11.34 -12.19 9.36
N PRO A 190 10.62 -12.23 10.50
CA PRO A 190 9.41 -13.03 10.64
C PRO A 190 8.34 -12.75 9.56
N ALA A 191 8.10 -11.48 9.24
CA ALA A 191 7.11 -11.06 8.25
C ALA A 191 7.44 -11.61 6.86
N ALA A 192 8.67 -11.39 6.39
CA ALA A 192 9.09 -11.90 5.07
C ALA A 192 9.01 -13.43 5.00
N ARG A 193 9.48 -14.13 6.04
CA ARG A 193 9.50 -15.60 6.07
C ARG A 193 8.09 -16.21 6.14
N VAL A 194 7.28 -15.77 7.09
CA VAL A 194 5.93 -16.34 7.31
C VAL A 194 4.99 -15.94 6.18
N GLY A 195 5.09 -14.71 5.67
CA GLY A 195 4.28 -14.29 4.53
C GLY A 195 4.51 -15.14 3.29
N ALA A 196 5.78 -15.43 2.97
CA ALA A 196 6.12 -16.34 1.87
C ALA A 196 5.61 -17.77 2.10
N GLN A 197 5.65 -18.28 3.34
CA GLN A 197 5.14 -19.62 3.68
C GLN A 197 3.62 -19.74 3.53
N LEU A 198 2.88 -18.67 3.81
CA LEU A 198 1.42 -18.65 3.80
C LEU A 198 0.82 -18.17 2.46
N GLY A 199 1.62 -17.52 1.61
CA GLY A 199 1.10 -16.81 0.44
C GLY A 199 0.23 -15.60 0.79
N THR A 200 0.43 -15.05 1.99
CA THR A 200 -0.29 -13.87 2.50
C THR A 200 0.72 -12.76 2.78
N PRO A 201 0.61 -11.57 2.16
CA PRO A 201 1.51 -10.46 2.43
C PRO A 201 1.53 -10.09 3.91
N VAL A 202 2.72 -9.79 4.46
CA VAL A 202 2.88 -9.34 5.84
C VAL A 202 3.63 -8.02 5.87
N PHE A 203 3.00 -7.00 6.44
CA PHE A 203 3.53 -5.64 6.56
C PHE A 203 4.00 -5.40 8.00
N ASP A 204 5.30 -5.58 8.23
CA ASP A 204 5.93 -5.10 9.45
C ASP A 204 6.02 -3.57 9.41
N SER A 205 5.66 -2.91 10.51
CA SER A 205 5.62 -1.44 10.53
C SER A 205 7.00 -0.78 10.37
N ILE A 206 8.10 -1.38 10.84
CA ILE A 206 9.46 -0.88 10.59
C ILE A 206 9.76 -0.96 9.10
N GLY A 207 9.54 -2.14 8.51
CA GLY A 207 9.75 -2.38 7.08
C GLY A 207 8.91 -1.50 6.17
N ALA A 208 7.61 -1.36 6.46
CA ALA A 208 6.71 -0.47 5.75
C ALA A 208 7.18 0.99 5.82
N THR A 209 7.64 1.45 6.99
CA THR A 209 8.18 2.82 7.16
C THR A 209 9.37 3.05 6.24
N VAL A 210 10.32 2.12 6.20
CA VAL A 210 11.52 2.22 5.34
C VAL A 210 11.12 2.20 3.86
N TRP A 211 10.25 1.28 3.45
CA TRP A 211 9.72 1.19 2.08
C TRP A 211 9.05 2.49 1.63
N HIS A 212 8.15 3.03 2.46
CA HIS A 212 7.41 4.23 2.12
C HIS A 212 8.31 5.47 2.09
N ALA A 213 9.23 5.61 3.06
CA ALA A 213 10.19 6.71 3.07
C ALA A 213 11.14 6.68 1.87
N ALA A 214 11.63 5.51 1.46
CA ALA A 214 12.44 5.34 0.25
C ALA A 214 11.65 5.75 -1.01
N GLY A 215 10.38 5.33 -1.12
CA GLY A 215 9.51 5.69 -2.24
C GLY A 215 9.25 7.20 -2.33
N LEU A 216 9.00 7.86 -1.18
CA LEU A 216 8.83 9.32 -1.11
C LEU A 216 10.09 10.10 -1.52
N ALA A 217 11.27 9.52 -1.28
CA ALA A 217 12.55 10.07 -1.71
C ALA A 217 12.91 9.71 -3.17
N GLY A 218 12.02 8.99 -3.88
CA GLY A 218 12.19 8.61 -5.29
C GLY A 218 13.05 7.37 -5.51
N ASP A 219 13.31 6.56 -4.49
CA ASP A 219 14.01 5.28 -4.61
C ASP A 219 13.02 4.12 -4.76
N ASP A 220 12.96 3.58 -5.98
CA ASP A 220 12.14 2.42 -6.32
C ASP A 220 12.91 1.09 -6.20
N ALA A 221 14.18 1.12 -5.78
CA ALA A 221 14.99 -0.08 -5.74
C ALA A 221 14.36 -1.13 -4.80
N PRO A 222 14.37 -2.41 -5.19
CA PRO A 222 13.79 -3.45 -4.36
C PRO A 222 14.59 -3.64 -3.06
N ILE A 223 13.87 -3.92 -1.98
CA ILE A 223 14.41 -4.28 -0.65
C ILE A 223 13.95 -5.72 -0.33
N PRO A 224 14.61 -6.76 -0.87
CA PRO A 224 14.12 -8.14 -0.79
C PRO A 224 13.88 -8.67 0.63
N ALA A 225 14.57 -8.11 1.62
CA ALA A 225 14.38 -8.43 3.04
C ALA A 225 12.96 -8.15 3.57
N LEU A 226 12.17 -7.32 2.86
CA LEU A 226 10.77 -7.04 3.20
C LEU A 226 9.77 -7.98 2.51
N GLY A 227 10.24 -9.06 1.89
CA GLY A 227 9.39 -9.98 1.14
C GLY A 227 8.68 -9.29 -0.02
N GLU A 228 7.41 -9.64 -0.25
CA GLU A 228 6.65 -9.15 -1.41
C GLU A 228 6.54 -7.62 -1.48
N LEU A 229 6.41 -6.94 -0.32
CA LEU A 229 6.36 -5.49 -0.23
C LEU A 229 7.64 -4.84 -0.75
N GLY A 230 8.80 -5.38 -0.37
CA GLY A 230 10.09 -4.85 -0.82
C GLY A 230 10.45 -5.22 -2.24
N VAL A 231 9.89 -6.31 -2.78
CA VAL A 231 10.15 -6.74 -4.17
C VAL A 231 9.29 -5.99 -5.17
N SER A 232 8.00 -5.81 -4.88
CA SER A 232 7.02 -5.31 -5.87
C SER A 232 6.22 -4.10 -5.41
N GLY A 233 6.34 -3.70 -4.13
CA GLY A 233 5.49 -2.67 -3.53
C GLY A 233 5.57 -1.33 -4.25
N GLN A 234 6.76 -0.88 -4.67
CA GLN A 234 6.91 0.40 -5.37
C GLN A 234 6.19 0.41 -6.73
N LEU A 235 6.38 -0.65 -7.53
CA LEU A 235 5.68 -0.81 -8.80
C LEU A 235 4.16 -0.86 -8.58
N ARG A 236 3.69 -1.63 -7.59
CA ARG A 236 2.26 -1.76 -7.26
C ARG A 236 1.65 -0.45 -6.77
N ALA A 237 2.37 0.32 -5.96
CA ALA A 237 1.90 1.63 -5.49
C ALA A 237 1.70 2.61 -6.66
N LYS A 238 2.62 2.61 -7.63
CA LYS A 238 2.52 3.43 -8.85
C LYS A 238 1.37 3.01 -9.76
N MET A 239 1.19 1.70 -9.96
CA MET A 239 0.04 1.17 -10.70
C MET A 239 -1.29 1.55 -10.04
N GLN A 240 -1.35 1.50 -8.70
CA GLN A 240 -2.51 1.92 -7.92
C GLN A 240 -2.80 3.42 -8.09
N ALA A 241 -1.81 4.28 -7.90
CA ALA A 241 -1.95 5.73 -8.06
C ALA A 241 -2.36 6.12 -9.51
N LEU A 242 -1.82 5.44 -10.51
CA LEU A 242 -2.18 5.62 -11.91
C LEU A 242 -3.66 5.29 -12.16
N THR A 243 -4.13 4.18 -11.60
CA THR A 243 -5.53 3.74 -11.72
C THR A 243 -6.50 4.73 -11.07
N GLU A 244 -6.15 5.28 -9.90
CA GLU A 244 -6.91 6.33 -9.22
C GLU A 244 -6.97 7.63 -10.03
N ARG A 245 -5.83 8.07 -10.55
CA ARG A 245 -5.75 9.28 -11.40
C ARG A 245 -6.62 9.15 -12.64
N LEU A 246 -6.58 7.97 -13.29
CA LEU A 246 -7.40 7.67 -14.46
C LEU A 246 -8.90 7.73 -14.14
N ARG A 247 -9.33 7.21 -12.98
CA ARG A 247 -10.74 7.26 -12.57
C ARG A 247 -11.21 8.70 -12.41
N HIS A 248 -10.40 9.51 -11.73
CA HIS A 248 -10.71 10.91 -11.49
C HIS A 248 -10.77 11.70 -12.80
N GLN A 249 -9.82 11.48 -13.73
CA GLN A 249 -9.79 12.19 -15.02
C GLN A 249 -10.97 11.86 -15.93
N THR A 250 -11.41 10.60 -15.97
CA THR A 250 -12.46 10.13 -16.89
C THR A 250 -13.87 10.21 -16.29
N GLY A 251 -13.98 10.41 -14.98
CA GLY A 251 -15.24 10.31 -14.24
C GLY A 251 -15.86 8.91 -14.31
N GLY A 252 -15.05 7.86 -14.54
CA GLY A 252 -15.51 6.47 -14.52
C GLY A 252 -15.93 6.04 -13.10
N ASP A 253 -16.88 5.10 -13.03
CA ASP A 253 -17.30 4.50 -11.76
C ASP A 253 -16.21 3.59 -11.19
N ARG A 254 -15.44 2.95 -12.08
CA ARG A 254 -14.31 2.07 -11.72
C ARG A 254 -13.22 2.12 -12.78
N THR A 255 -11.98 2.04 -12.35
CA THR A 255 -10.83 1.75 -13.20
C THR A 255 -10.06 0.56 -12.65
N THR A 256 -9.51 -0.26 -13.54
CA THR A 256 -8.73 -1.45 -13.15
C THR A 256 -7.50 -1.59 -14.03
N LEU A 257 -6.41 -2.08 -13.44
CA LEU A 257 -5.28 -2.66 -14.17
C LEU A 257 -5.26 -4.17 -13.92
N ARG A 258 -5.32 -4.95 -14.99
CA ARG A 258 -5.08 -6.40 -14.98
C ARG A 258 -3.81 -6.68 -15.76
N ILE A 259 -2.87 -7.39 -15.16
CA ILE A 259 -1.54 -7.61 -15.76
C ILE A 259 -0.94 -8.91 -15.25
N ASP A 260 -0.28 -9.65 -16.14
CA ASP A 260 0.50 -10.83 -15.81
C ASP A 260 1.94 -10.42 -15.48
N LEU A 261 2.24 -10.35 -14.18
CA LEU A 261 3.59 -10.17 -13.62
C LEU A 261 3.78 -11.15 -12.45
N PRO A 262 4.05 -12.43 -12.72
CA PRO A 262 4.15 -13.45 -11.68
C PRO A 262 5.19 -13.13 -10.60
N ALA A 263 6.32 -12.52 -10.99
CA ALA A 263 7.37 -12.07 -10.07
C ALA A 263 6.92 -10.95 -9.11
N ALA A 264 5.85 -10.22 -9.48
CA ALA A 264 5.20 -9.21 -8.66
C ALA A 264 3.88 -9.71 -8.04
N GLY A 265 3.63 -11.03 -8.04
CA GLY A 265 2.40 -11.61 -7.51
C GLY A 265 1.13 -11.20 -8.26
N CYS A 266 1.24 -10.70 -9.49
CA CYS A 266 0.12 -10.22 -10.27
C CYS A 266 -0.22 -11.20 -11.40
N SER A 267 -1.51 -11.48 -11.56
CA SER A 267 -2.05 -12.16 -12.73
C SER A 267 -3.28 -11.42 -13.20
N VAL A 268 -3.61 -11.52 -14.49
CA VAL A 268 -4.83 -10.93 -15.04
C VAL A 268 -6.11 -11.46 -14.41
N GLY A 269 -6.07 -12.63 -13.74
CA GLY A 269 -7.20 -13.21 -13.03
C GLY A 269 -7.79 -12.28 -11.97
N THR A 270 -6.96 -11.46 -11.32
CA THR A 270 -7.35 -10.42 -10.37
C THR A 270 -6.86 -9.04 -10.84
N CYS A 271 -7.29 -7.95 -10.19
CA CYS A 271 -6.75 -6.64 -10.51
C CYS A 271 -5.45 -6.39 -9.76
N ALA A 272 -4.37 -6.08 -10.48
CA ALA A 272 -3.12 -5.61 -9.88
C ALA A 272 -3.32 -4.25 -9.20
N ALA A 273 -4.18 -3.40 -9.77
CA ALA A 273 -4.65 -2.14 -9.19
C ALA A 273 -6.13 -1.89 -9.52
N GLU A 274 -6.84 -1.22 -8.62
CA GLU A 274 -8.24 -0.85 -8.80
C GLU A 274 -8.54 0.47 -8.10
N SER A 275 -9.33 1.34 -8.75
CA SER A 275 -10.00 2.47 -8.12
C SER A 275 -11.49 2.39 -8.41
N HIS A 276 -12.33 2.68 -7.43
CA HIS A 276 -13.78 2.64 -7.60
C HIS A 276 -14.48 3.74 -6.79
N GLY A 277 -15.71 4.07 -7.17
CA GLY A 277 -16.57 4.97 -6.39
C GLY A 277 -16.98 4.34 -5.06
N THR A 278 -17.36 5.18 -4.08
CA THR A 278 -17.74 4.73 -2.72
C THR A 278 -18.95 3.80 -2.68
N LYS A 279 -19.86 3.90 -3.66
CA LYS A 279 -21.04 3.02 -3.81
C LYS A 279 -20.80 1.84 -4.75
N VAL A 280 -19.59 1.70 -5.27
CA VAL A 280 -19.21 0.67 -6.23
C VAL A 280 -18.45 -0.41 -5.46
N ARG A 281 -18.91 -1.66 -5.53
CA ARG A 281 -18.22 -2.80 -4.91
C ARG A 281 -16.83 -2.99 -5.53
N SER A 282 -15.81 -3.31 -4.74
CA SER A 282 -14.50 -3.74 -5.28
C SER A 282 -14.63 -5.05 -6.06
N ILE A 283 -13.90 -5.16 -7.17
CA ILE A 283 -13.68 -6.42 -7.89
C ILE A 283 -12.20 -6.81 -7.91
N ARG A 284 -11.37 -6.20 -7.06
CA ARG A 284 -9.93 -6.39 -7.07
C ARG A 284 -9.54 -7.87 -6.93
N ARG A 285 -10.21 -8.59 -6.05
CA ARG A 285 -9.98 -10.02 -5.75
C ARG A 285 -10.92 -10.96 -6.52
N ASP A 286 -11.75 -10.43 -7.42
CA ASP A 286 -12.66 -11.25 -8.20
C ASP A 286 -11.92 -11.94 -9.35
N ALA A 287 -11.78 -13.26 -9.22
CA ALA A 287 -11.17 -14.17 -10.19
C ALA A 287 -12.18 -15.12 -10.86
N THR A 288 -13.47 -14.76 -10.84
CA THR A 288 -14.55 -15.65 -11.33
C THR A 288 -14.60 -15.78 -12.85
N LEU A 289 -14.11 -14.77 -13.58
CA LEU A 289 -14.16 -14.73 -15.04
C LEU A 289 -12.80 -15.11 -15.67
N PRO A 290 -12.79 -15.90 -16.76
CA PRO A 290 -11.58 -16.17 -17.54
C PRO A 290 -11.21 -14.93 -18.36
N GLN A 291 -10.46 -14.02 -17.75
CA GLN A 291 -10.25 -12.66 -18.25
C GLN A 291 -9.67 -12.58 -19.68
N ARG A 292 -8.74 -13.47 -20.05
CA ARG A 292 -8.16 -13.51 -21.41
C ARG A 292 -9.11 -14.07 -22.48
N ASP A 293 -10.16 -14.77 -22.09
CA ASP A 293 -11.13 -15.37 -23.02
C ASP A 293 -12.29 -14.44 -23.37
N LEU A 294 -12.40 -13.29 -22.70
CA LEU A 294 -13.47 -12.32 -22.95
C LEU A 294 -13.29 -11.72 -24.36
N GLU A 295 -14.39 -11.58 -25.11
CA GLU A 295 -14.38 -11.11 -26.50
C GLU A 295 -13.72 -9.74 -26.65
N THR A 296 -13.98 -8.83 -25.70
CA THR A 296 -13.39 -7.48 -25.67
C THR A 296 -11.88 -7.50 -25.43
N VAL A 297 -11.39 -8.45 -24.62
CA VAL A 297 -9.95 -8.65 -24.37
C VAL A 297 -9.26 -9.28 -25.58
N ARG A 298 -9.88 -10.28 -26.21
CA ARG A 298 -9.38 -10.85 -27.48
C ARG A 298 -9.34 -9.80 -28.59
N TRP A 299 -10.30 -8.88 -28.61
CA TRP A 299 -10.30 -7.79 -29.57
C TRP A 299 -9.10 -6.85 -29.39
N ILE A 300 -8.78 -6.41 -28.18
CA ILE A 300 -7.60 -5.55 -27.94
C ILE A 300 -6.28 -6.30 -28.16
N GLU A 301 -6.23 -7.60 -27.87
CA GLU A 301 -5.08 -8.46 -28.17
C GLU A 301 -4.81 -8.54 -29.69
N GLN A 302 -5.88 -8.67 -30.49
CA GLN A 302 -5.78 -8.75 -31.95
C GLN A 302 -5.46 -7.40 -32.59
N HIS A 303 -6.05 -6.30 -32.11
CA HIS A 303 -5.99 -5.00 -32.78
C HIS A 303 -4.94 -4.04 -32.20
N ARG A 304 -4.43 -4.29 -30.98
CA ARG A 304 -3.42 -3.47 -30.30
C ARG A 304 -3.77 -1.97 -30.23
N ARG A 305 -5.05 -1.67 -30.04
CA ARG A 305 -5.57 -0.31 -29.89
C ARG A 305 -6.67 -0.26 -28.83
N THR A 306 -6.94 0.94 -28.33
CA THR A 306 -8.01 1.17 -27.37
C THR A 306 -9.37 0.79 -27.95
N LEU A 307 -10.11 -0.04 -27.22
CA LEU A 307 -11.52 -0.32 -27.47
C LEU A 307 -12.35 0.70 -26.69
N VAL A 308 -13.28 1.38 -27.37
CA VAL A 308 -14.20 2.36 -26.77
C VAL A 308 -15.63 1.89 -27.01
N GLN A 309 -16.41 1.76 -25.94
CA GLN A 309 -17.78 1.26 -25.98
C GLN A 309 -18.67 2.16 -25.11
N PRO A 310 -19.44 3.09 -25.72
CA PRO A 310 -20.37 3.93 -24.98
C PRO A 310 -21.62 3.16 -24.48
N ASP A 311 -21.89 2.02 -25.12
CA ASP A 311 -22.91 1.03 -24.83
C ASP A 311 -22.43 -0.34 -25.37
N PHE A 312 -23.27 -1.39 -25.22
CA PHE A 312 -22.97 -2.75 -25.69
C PHE A 312 -23.85 -3.21 -26.86
N ALA A 313 -24.44 -2.28 -27.61
CA ALA A 313 -25.25 -2.60 -28.77
C ALA A 313 -24.40 -3.13 -29.94
N THR A 314 -23.15 -2.67 -30.05
CA THR A 314 -22.21 -3.03 -31.11
C THR A 314 -21.12 -3.99 -30.63
N ALA A 315 -20.65 -4.85 -31.54
CA ALA A 315 -19.56 -5.78 -31.27
C ALA A 315 -18.21 -5.05 -31.15
N PRO A 316 -17.24 -5.58 -30.37
CA PRO A 316 -17.29 -6.83 -29.62
C PRO A 316 -18.21 -6.73 -28.40
N LYS A 317 -19.10 -7.70 -28.18
CA LYS A 317 -19.99 -7.62 -27.02
C LYS A 317 -19.24 -8.08 -25.78
N PRO A 318 -19.23 -7.33 -24.67
CA PRO A 318 -18.72 -7.87 -23.43
C PRO A 318 -19.56 -9.09 -23.05
N PRO A 319 -18.96 -10.12 -22.44
CA PRO A 319 -19.71 -11.25 -21.94
C PRO A 319 -20.82 -10.78 -20.99
N GLN A 320 -22.01 -11.40 -21.11
CA GLN A 320 -23.15 -11.07 -20.24
C GLN A 320 -22.78 -11.14 -18.76
N ALA A 321 -21.83 -12.01 -18.39
CA ALA A 321 -21.28 -12.09 -17.04
C ALA A 321 -20.58 -10.80 -16.55
N LEU A 322 -19.90 -10.01 -17.40
CA LEU A 322 -19.40 -8.68 -17.01
C LEU A 322 -20.55 -7.75 -16.66
N VAL A 323 -21.63 -7.81 -17.44
CA VAL A 323 -22.82 -6.97 -17.26
C VAL A 323 -23.57 -7.37 -15.98
N ASP A 324 -23.73 -8.67 -15.75
CA ASP A 324 -24.50 -9.21 -14.63
C ASP A 324 -23.71 -9.17 -13.31
N VAL A 325 -22.40 -9.45 -13.35
CA VAL A 325 -21.56 -9.49 -12.14
C VAL A 325 -21.05 -8.10 -11.77
N TYR A 326 -20.65 -7.28 -12.74
CA TYR A 326 -20.02 -5.99 -12.47
C TYR A 326 -20.90 -4.77 -12.77
N GLY A 327 -22.08 -4.97 -13.37
CA GLY A 327 -23.04 -3.89 -13.66
C GLY A 327 -22.59 -2.93 -14.75
N VAL A 328 -21.54 -3.25 -15.51
CA VAL A 328 -20.96 -2.36 -16.52
C VAL A 328 -21.96 -2.15 -17.64
N ARG A 329 -22.06 -0.90 -18.12
CA ARG A 329 -22.92 -0.50 -19.25
C ARG A 329 -22.15 0.24 -20.34
N ALA A 330 -21.01 0.85 -20.00
CA ALA A 330 -20.07 1.44 -20.95
C ALA A 330 -18.64 1.20 -20.47
N GLN A 331 -17.68 1.10 -21.39
CA GLN A 331 -16.27 0.90 -21.04
C GLN A 331 -15.27 1.42 -22.07
N MET A 332 -14.03 1.60 -21.61
CA MET A 332 -12.85 1.67 -22.46
C MET A 332 -11.82 0.64 -22.00
N LEU A 333 -11.15 -0.04 -22.92
CA LEU A 333 -10.05 -0.95 -22.62
C LEU A 333 -8.82 -0.55 -23.45
N ALA A 334 -7.70 -0.29 -22.79
CA ALA A 334 -6.43 -0.02 -23.46
C ALA A 334 -5.43 -1.15 -23.17
N PRO A 335 -4.81 -1.75 -24.21
CA PRO A 335 -3.80 -2.78 -24.02
C PRO A 335 -2.55 -2.19 -23.37
N VAL A 336 -1.90 -2.96 -22.50
CA VAL A 336 -0.58 -2.68 -21.94
C VAL A 336 0.41 -3.67 -22.53
N GLN A 337 1.44 -3.16 -23.19
CA GLN A 337 2.38 -3.95 -23.96
C GLN A 337 3.78 -3.99 -23.33
N HIS A 338 4.47 -5.12 -23.53
CA HIS A 338 5.89 -5.22 -23.26
C HIS A 338 6.56 -5.96 -24.42
N GLY A 339 7.43 -5.26 -25.16
CA GLY A 339 7.93 -5.78 -26.43
C GLY A 339 6.80 -5.99 -27.43
N ALA A 340 6.62 -7.22 -27.91
CA ALA A 340 5.55 -7.59 -28.85
C ALA A 340 4.27 -8.08 -28.16
N ASP A 341 4.33 -8.37 -26.85
CA ASP A 341 3.28 -9.09 -26.13
C ASP A 341 2.33 -8.15 -25.38
N MET A 342 1.06 -8.55 -25.26
CA MET A 342 0.08 -7.86 -24.41
C MET A 342 0.12 -8.51 -23.02
N VAL A 343 0.84 -7.87 -22.11
CA VAL A 343 1.02 -8.37 -20.74
C VAL A 343 -0.19 -8.04 -19.86
N GLY A 344 -1.03 -7.08 -20.26
CA GLY A 344 -2.21 -6.68 -19.50
C GLY A 344 -3.06 -5.64 -20.21
N TRP A 345 -3.98 -5.02 -19.48
CA TRP A 345 -4.81 -3.93 -19.96
C TRP A 345 -5.34 -3.06 -18.82
N LEU A 346 -5.58 -1.80 -19.13
CA LEU A 346 -6.36 -0.88 -18.31
C LEU A 346 -7.81 -0.90 -18.76
N SER A 347 -8.72 -0.84 -17.81
CA SER A 347 -10.14 -0.65 -18.08
C SER A 347 -10.69 0.57 -17.35
N VAL A 348 -11.58 1.30 -18.01
CA VAL A 348 -12.46 2.30 -17.40
C VAL A 348 -13.90 1.81 -17.58
N HIS A 349 -14.64 1.69 -16.48
CA HIS A 349 -16.02 1.19 -16.48
C HIS A 349 -17.00 2.27 -16.01
N SER A 350 -18.18 2.27 -16.62
CA SER A 350 -19.35 3.06 -16.21
C SER A 350 -20.54 2.14 -15.98
N LEU A 351 -21.30 2.38 -14.91
CA LEU A 351 -22.53 1.67 -14.55
C LEU A 351 -23.76 2.20 -15.31
N ALA A 352 -23.59 3.28 -16.06
CA ALA A 352 -24.56 3.81 -17.01
C ALA A 352 -23.98 3.87 -18.42
N GLU A 353 -24.83 3.73 -19.43
CA GLU A 353 -24.45 4.05 -20.81
C GLU A 353 -24.05 5.52 -20.88
N ARG A 354 -22.93 5.82 -21.53
CA ARG A 354 -22.44 7.18 -21.70
C ARG A 354 -21.50 7.28 -22.89
N PRO A 355 -21.48 8.42 -23.60
CA PRO A 355 -20.39 8.70 -24.52
C PRO A 355 -19.06 8.83 -23.76
N TRP A 356 -17.98 8.45 -24.44
CA TRP A 356 -16.60 8.74 -24.04
C TRP A 356 -16.07 9.83 -24.94
N THR A 357 -15.41 10.83 -24.35
CA THR A 357 -14.80 11.94 -25.08
C THR A 357 -13.42 11.57 -25.61
N ASP A 358 -12.90 12.33 -26.58
CA ASP A 358 -11.52 12.18 -27.03
C ASP A 358 -10.51 12.37 -25.88
N ALA A 359 -10.83 13.22 -24.90
CA ALA A 359 -10.02 13.42 -23.71
C ALA A 359 -10.03 12.18 -22.79
N ASP A 360 -11.17 11.50 -22.65
CA ASP A 360 -11.28 10.25 -21.89
C ASP A 360 -10.43 9.14 -22.56
N GLN A 361 -10.53 9.02 -23.88
CA GLN A 361 -9.76 8.05 -24.64
C GLN A 361 -8.25 8.35 -24.56
N LEU A 362 -7.85 9.62 -24.69
CA LEU A 362 -6.45 10.02 -24.55
C LEU A 362 -5.92 9.71 -23.14
N ALA A 363 -6.72 9.93 -22.10
CA ALA A 363 -6.33 9.66 -20.72
C ALA A 363 -6.02 8.17 -20.49
N VAL A 364 -6.86 7.25 -20.99
CA VAL A 364 -6.61 5.81 -20.85
C VAL A 364 -5.39 5.35 -21.67
N GLU A 365 -5.16 5.94 -22.84
CA GLU A 365 -3.98 5.65 -23.67
C GLU A 365 -2.68 6.16 -23.05
N VAL A 366 -2.70 7.35 -22.44
CA VAL A 366 -1.57 7.88 -21.67
C VAL A 366 -1.28 6.99 -20.47
N ALA A 367 -2.30 6.58 -19.73
CA ALA A 367 -2.17 5.69 -18.59
C ALA A 367 -1.59 4.31 -18.98
N ALA A 368 -1.98 3.77 -20.15
CA ALA A 368 -1.39 2.54 -20.68
C ALA A 368 0.11 2.70 -20.93
N ARG A 369 0.52 3.76 -21.64
CA ARG A 369 1.94 4.06 -21.90
C ARG A 369 2.75 4.34 -20.62
N GLU A 370 2.17 5.03 -19.64
CA GLU A 370 2.79 5.20 -18.31
C GLU A 370 3.03 3.84 -17.65
N THR A 371 2.06 2.91 -17.73
CA THR A 371 2.22 1.55 -17.22
C THR A 371 3.36 0.82 -17.93
N GLU A 372 3.42 0.88 -19.26
CA GLU A 372 4.51 0.28 -20.05
C GLU A 372 5.89 0.83 -19.66
N ALA A 373 5.99 2.14 -19.42
CA ALA A 373 7.21 2.78 -18.93
C ALA A 373 7.59 2.32 -17.51
N LEU A 374 6.61 2.12 -16.61
CA LEU A 374 6.84 1.54 -15.29
C LEU A 374 7.41 0.11 -15.40
N LEU A 375 6.88 -0.71 -16.30
CA LEU A 375 7.39 -2.07 -16.55
C LEU A 375 8.84 -2.03 -17.04
N ALA A 376 9.15 -1.15 -17.99
CA ALA A 376 10.51 -0.98 -18.51
C ALA A 376 11.51 -0.53 -17.43
N ALA A 377 11.07 0.24 -16.43
CA ALA A 377 11.89 0.63 -15.30
C ALA A 377 12.09 -0.49 -14.25
N HIS A 378 11.29 -1.57 -14.30
CA HIS A 378 11.36 -2.70 -13.37
C HIS A 378 11.59 -4.03 -14.11
N PRO A 379 12.67 -4.17 -14.92
CA PRO A 379 12.87 -5.34 -15.78
C PRO A 379 13.01 -6.66 -15.00
N HIS A 380 13.40 -6.59 -13.72
CA HIS A 380 13.50 -7.74 -12.82
C HIS A 380 12.15 -8.36 -12.43
N LEU A 381 11.03 -7.64 -12.64
CA LEU A 381 9.67 -8.11 -12.38
C LEU A 381 8.92 -8.55 -13.65
N VAL A 382 9.50 -8.27 -14.82
CA VAL A 382 8.92 -8.52 -16.14
C VAL A 382 9.70 -9.65 -16.81
N THR A 383 9.73 -10.82 -16.18
CA THR A 383 10.17 -12.05 -16.83
C THR A 383 8.98 -12.68 -17.53
N VAL A 384 9.04 -12.73 -18.86
CA VAL A 384 8.10 -13.42 -19.76
C VAL A 384 8.25 -14.92 -19.64
#